data_AF-A0A3M5U1X2-F1
#
_entry.id   AF-A0A3M5U1X2-F1
#
_cell.length_a   1.000
_cell.length_b   1.000
_cell.length_c   1.000
_cell.angle_alpha   90.00
_cell.angle_beta   90.00
_cell.angle_gamma   90.00
#
_symmetry.space_group_name_H-M   'P 1'
#
loop_
_entity.id
_entity.type
_entity.pdbx_description
1 polymer ?
#
loop_
_entity_poly.entity_id
_entity_poly.type
_entity_poly.pdbx_seq_one_letter_code
_entity_poly.pdbx_strand_id
1 'polypeptide(L)' 'MVTIASPVKTAGQVSGVAGGDLSLDTLVKIINSVEFGGFRYAFLVSGDGQIIVSPDKDQVMKT' A
#
# COMPACT_ATOMS: atom_id res chain seq x y z
N MET A 1 -8.11 -0.36 3.30
CA MET A 1 -7.99 -0.26 1.82
C MET A 1 -7.09 0.92 1.51
N VAL A 2 -6.30 0.84 0.46
CA VAL A 2 -5.48 1.96 -0.01
C VAL A 2 -5.97 2.34 -1.40
N THR A 3 -6.22 3.62 -1.63
CA THR A 3 -6.62 4.14 -2.94
C THR A 3 -5.41 4.76 -3.62
N ILE A 4 -5.15 4.35 -4.86
CA ILE A 4 -4.18 5.00 -5.74
C ILE A 4 -4.97 5.96 -6.61
N ALA A 5 -4.65 7.25 -6.57
CA ALA A 5 -5.31 8.27 -7.35
C ALA A 5 -4.31 9.09 -8.17
N SER A 6 -4.68 9.43 -9.40
CA SER A 6 -3.87 10.26 -10.30
C SER A 6 -4.74 11.25 -11.06
N PRO A 7 -4.33 12.53 -11.19
CA PRO A 7 -5.07 13.51 -11.96
C PRO A 7 -5.04 13.16 -13.45
N VAL A 8 -6.21 13.17 -14.09
CA VAL A 8 -6.33 13.07 -15.55
C VAL A 8 -6.22 14.47 -16.11
N LYS A 9 -5.26 14.69 -17.02
CA LYS A 9 -5.02 15.99 -17.66
C LYS A 9 -5.39 15.94 -19.13
N THR A 10 -6.19 16.89 -19.57
CA THR A 10 -6.54 17.12 -20.98
C THR A 10 -6.08 18.53 -21.37
N ALA A 11 -5.26 18.65 -22.42
CA ALA A 11 -4.69 19.93 -22.86
C ALA A 11 -3.99 20.72 -21.72
N GLY A 12 -3.29 20.01 -20.82
CA GLY A 12 -2.58 20.61 -19.69
C GLY A 12 -3.46 20.99 -18.49
N GLN A 13 -4.78 20.92 -18.60
CA GLN A 13 -5.72 21.18 -17.51
C GLN A 13 -6.21 19.88 -16.89
N VAL A 14 -6.39 19.88 -15.57
CA VAL A 14 -6.97 18.73 -14.85
C VAL A 14 -8.44 18.62 -15.24
N SER A 15 -8.81 17.51 -15.88
CA SER A 15 -10.18 17.21 -16.30
C SER A 15 -10.87 16.17 -15.42
N GLY A 16 -10.16 15.58 -14.45
CA GLY A 16 -10.71 14.62 -13.50
C GLY A 16 -9.62 13.91 -12.70
N VAL A 17 -10.02 12.88 -11.96
CA VAL A 17 -9.13 12.01 -11.18
C VAL A 17 -9.48 10.56 -11.48
N ALA A 18 -8.48 9.78 -11.88
CA ALA A 18 -8.60 8.33 -11.95
C ALA A 18 -8.20 7.75 -10.59
N GLY A 19 -9.06 6.91 -10.01
CA GLY A 19 -8.82 6.23 -8.74
C GLY A 19 -8.97 4.72 -8.89
N GLY A 20 -8.15 3.97 -8.15
CA GLY A 20 -8.28 2.52 -8.04
C GLY A 20 -7.94 2.05 -6.63
N ASP A 21 -8.76 1.15 -6.09
CA ASP A 21 -8.58 0.63 -4.74
C ASP A 21 -7.76 -0.66 -4.74
N LEU A 22 -6.88 -0.75 -3.75
CA LEU A 22 -6.14 -1.96 -3.41
C LEU A 22 -6.49 -2.39 -1.99
N SER A 23 -6.83 -3.67 -1.83
CA SER A 23 -7.03 -4.25 -0.50
C SER A 23 -5.68 -4.41 0.22
N LEU A 24 -5.66 -4.23 1.54
CA LEU A 24 -4.45 -4.47 2.33
C LEU A 24 -4.00 -5.93 2.22
N ASP A 25 -4.94 -6.87 2.17
CA ASP A 25 -4.65 -8.29 1.98
C ASP A 25 -3.93 -8.57 0.66
N THR A 26 -4.32 -7.90 -0.44
CA THR A 26 -3.59 -8.00 -1.72
C THR A 26 -2.16 -7.49 -1.58
N LEU A 27 -1.97 -6.38 -0.87
CA LEU A 27 -0.65 -5.78 -0.66
C LEU A 27 0.24 -6.67 0.22
N VAL A 28 -0.31 -7.26 1.29
CA VAL A 28 0.37 -8.29 2.11
C VAL A 28 0.82 -9.47 1.25
N LYS A 29 -0.04 -9.96 0.35
CA LYS A 29 0.30 -11.06 -0.57
C LYS A 29 1.43 -10.69 -1.54
N ILE A 30 1.40 -9.49 -2.10
CA ILE A 30 2.45 -9.02 -3.02
C ILE A 30 3.81 -8.96 -2.29
N ILE A 31 3.88 -8.31 -1.13
CA ILE A 31 5.16 -8.11 -0.42
C ILE A 31 5.73 -9.41 0.15
N ASN A 32 4.88 -10.37 0.54
CA ASN A 32 5.30 -11.67 1.06
C ASN A 32 5.40 -12.76 -0.02
N SER A 33 5.21 -12.42 -1.29
CA SER A 33 5.48 -13.35 -2.41
C SER A 33 6.98 -13.65 -2.57
N VAL A 34 7.84 -12.79 -2.01
CA VAL A 34 9.27 -13.03 -1.89
C VAL A 34 9.51 -13.76 -0.57
N GLU A 35 9.84 -15.05 -0.63
CA GLU A 35 10.16 -15.84 0.56
C GLU A 35 11.52 -15.45 1.12
N PHE A 36 11.51 -14.79 2.27
CA PHE A 36 12.73 -14.45 3.00
C PHE A 36 13.16 -15.57 3.96
N GLY A 37 13.14 -16.84 3.55
CA GLY A 37 13.65 -17.96 4.36
C GLY A 37 13.06 -18.05 5.78
N GLY A 38 11.87 -18.64 5.90
CA GLY A 38 11.32 -19.24 7.11
C GLY A 38 10.82 -18.32 8.24
N PHE A 39 11.50 -17.21 8.54
CA PHE A 39 11.21 -16.39 9.74
C PHE A 39 11.22 -14.88 9.51
N ARG A 40 11.26 -14.43 8.26
CA ARG A 40 11.30 -13.00 7.91
C ARG A 40 10.10 -12.65 7.07
N TYR A 41 9.47 -11.53 7.40
CA TYR A 41 8.34 -10.98 6.66
C TYR A 41 8.64 -9.54 6.25
N ALA A 42 7.99 -9.10 5.17
CA ALA A 42 8.04 -7.71 4.75
C ALA A 42 6.84 -6.95 5.32
N PHE A 43 7.06 -5.69 5.67
CA PHE A 43 6.01 -4.75 6.06
C PHE A 43 6.27 -3.40 5.37
N LEU A 44 5.22 -2.61 5.17
CA LEU A 44 5.31 -1.28 4.59
C LEU A 44 5.10 -0.23 5.68
N VAL A 45 5.98 0.75 5.70
CA VAL A 45 5.95 1.90 6.61
C VAL A 45 5.93 3.19 5.79
N SER A 46 5.14 4.18 6.19
CA SER A 46 5.19 5.52 5.62
C SER A 46 6.44 6.28 6.07
N GLY A 47 6.75 7.38 5.40
CA GLY A 47 7.91 8.22 5.73
C GLY A 47 7.88 8.83 7.14
N ASP A 48 6.73 8.86 7.79
CA ASP A 48 6.52 9.33 9.17
C ASP A 48 6.50 8.18 10.21
N GLY A 49 6.77 6.94 9.80
CA GLY A 49 6.92 5.80 10.71
C GLY A 49 5.66 4.97 10.93
N GLN A 50 4.51 5.33 10.34
CA GLN A 50 3.28 4.53 10.49
C GLN A 50 3.33 3.24 9.67
N ILE A 51 2.98 2.12 10.30
CA ILE A 51 2.88 0.81 9.63
C ILE A 51 1.59 0.77 8.80
N ILE A 52 1.71 0.75 7.48
CA ILE A 52 0.57 0.69 6.54
C ILE A 52 0.16 -0.76 6.25
N VAL A 53 1.15 -1.66 6.16
CA VAL A 53 0.92 -3.07 5.83
C VAL A 53 1.82 -3.96 6.66
N SER A 54 1.25 -4.94 7.34
CA SER A 54 1.96 -5.94 8.12
C SER A 54 1.23 -7.29 8.00
N PRO A 55 1.94 -8.43 8.00
CA PRO A 55 1.32 -9.74 8.18
C PRO A 55 0.69 -9.89 9.57
N ASP A 56 1.25 -9.22 10.58
CA ASP A 56 0.61 -9.06 11.89
C ASP A 56 -0.41 -7.91 11.82
N LYS A 57 -1.70 -8.27 11.78
CA LYS A 57 -2.81 -7.32 11.68
C LYS A 57 -2.87 -6.36 12.86
N ASP A 58 -2.34 -6.74 14.02
CA ASP A 58 -2.36 -5.90 15.21
C ASP A 58 -1.33 -4.76 15.14
N GLN A 59 -0.41 -4.79 14.19
CA GLN A 59 0.58 -3.71 13.98
C GLN A 59 0.12 -2.66 12.98
N VAL A 60 -0.94 -2.92 12.21
CA VAL A 60 -1.41 -2.00 11.17
C VAL A 60 -1.91 -0.70 11.84
N MET A 61 -1.48 0.45 11.31
CA MET A 61 -1.71 1.81 11.81
C MET A 61 -1.03 2.19 13.13
N LYS A 62 -0.10 1.36 13.65
CA LYS A 62 0.75 1.74 14.79
C LYS A 62 1.95 2.60 14.36
N THR A 63 2.50 3.34 15.33
CA THR A 63 3.70 4.18 15.23
C THR A 63 4.83 3.60 16.06
#